data_AF-A0A5J5UN56-F1
#
_entry.id   AF-A0A5J5UN56-F1
#
_cell.length_a   1.000
_cell.length_b   1.000
_cell.length_c   1.000
_cell.angle_alpha   90.00
_cell.angle_beta   90.00
_cell.angle_gamma   90.00
#
_symmetry.space_group_name_H-M   'P 1'
#
loop_
_entity.id
_entity.type
_entity.pdbx_description
1 polymer ?
#
loop_
_entity_poly.entity_id
_entity_poly.type
_entity_poly.pdbx_seq_one_letter_code
_entity_poly.pdbx_strand_id
1 'polypeptide(L)'
;MPATDAELDLPQPSQSAFSIGEYTFADAGNLDHCTKYLNQTLVTFGFPASLDLFANDPVSVARTCNCIYSLLQQRQRDIEFRESANEQRQRLLSDISRLEAKVERLDAQLQAKDREIATITRTEAKNTAAFKAQIEKLQQERDEFQRMVIGNQQVRTQQIHEMKKKEKEYIKLQERLNQVLMEKKKESRSGMEIMNLLQKEGRQRGTWNGKKADNDFYKKIVDAYEAKNQELKAENADLRALLRSMQVDMRDFFNATNGLPKQSLPVSERHENDPSQSPFGGRTDVFDLPFHMARDQIEESLRTKMASVKERMVQLQDAQKGAEVTSEATERELELEAQLVEARSIIQEQVAKFANQKTHSASIMSKHLATADRPRESIIPSPAELAS
;
A
#
# COMPACT_ATOMS: atom_id res chain seq x y z
N MET A 1 -8.23 24.21 17.80
CA MET A 1 -9.31 25.00 17.16
C MET A 1 -10.56 24.15 17.29
N PRO A 2 -11.54 24.53 18.13
CA PRO A 2 -12.71 23.70 18.36
C PRO A 2 -13.63 23.76 17.15
N ALA A 3 -14.13 22.60 16.74
CA ALA A 3 -15.13 22.44 15.70
C ALA A 3 -16.48 22.96 16.22
N THR A 4 -17.06 23.91 15.50
CA THR A 4 -18.45 24.30 15.67
C THR A 4 -19.29 23.37 14.81
N ASP A 5 -19.90 22.37 15.45
CA ASP A 5 -21.10 21.68 14.96
C ASP A 5 -22.22 22.72 14.86
N ALA A 6 -22.36 23.31 13.68
CA ALA A 6 -23.57 24.03 13.30
C ALA A 6 -24.48 23.01 12.60
N GLU A 7 -25.21 22.26 13.42
CA GLU A 7 -26.37 21.48 12.99
C GLU A 7 -27.39 22.47 12.39
N LEU A 8 -27.35 22.61 11.06
CA LEU A 8 -28.27 23.42 10.29
C LEU A 8 -29.58 22.62 10.19
N ASP A 9 -30.36 22.66 11.26
CA ASP A 9 -31.72 22.15 11.31
C ASP A 9 -32.58 23.00 10.36
N LEU A 10 -32.64 22.57 9.10
CA LEU A 10 -33.57 23.12 8.12
C LEU A 10 -34.97 22.78 8.62
N PRO A 11 -35.84 23.78 8.91
CA PRO A 11 -37.18 23.49 9.35
C PRO A 11 -37.87 22.67 8.25
N GLN A 12 -38.22 21.42 8.58
CA GLN A 12 -39.12 20.63 7.76
C GLN A 12 -40.32 21.52 7.44
N PRO A 13 -40.66 21.77 6.17
CA PRO A 13 -41.91 22.44 5.87
C PRO A 13 -42.97 21.52 6.43
N SER A 14 -43.60 21.97 7.51
CA SER A 14 -44.73 21.33 8.16
C SER A 14 -45.62 20.81 7.05
N GLN A 15 -45.68 19.49 6.91
CA GLN A 15 -46.73 18.86 6.14
C GLN A 15 -47.98 19.21 6.95
N SER A 16 -48.59 20.34 6.62
CA SER A 16 -49.97 20.61 6.94
C SER A 16 -50.75 19.53 6.21
N ALA A 17 -50.87 18.38 6.88
CA ALA A 17 -52.00 17.52 6.72
C ALA A 17 -53.20 18.46 6.79
N PHE A 18 -53.81 18.70 5.64
CA PHE A 18 -55.07 19.42 5.55
C PHE A 18 -56.05 18.61 6.37
N SER A 19 -56.15 18.94 7.65
CA SER A 19 -57.24 18.52 8.50
C SER A 19 -58.49 19.08 7.84
N ILE A 20 -59.22 18.22 7.15
CA ILE A 20 -60.59 18.47 6.70
C ILE A 20 -61.42 18.51 8.00
N GLY A 21 -61.37 19.66 8.66
CA GLY A 21 -62.06 19.97 9.89
C GLY A 21 -62.72 21.33 9.75
N GLU A 22 -64.01 21.31 9.40
CA GLU A 22 -65.03 22.34 9.70
C GLU A 22 -64.66 23.82 9.47
N TYR A 23 -64.20 24.17 8.27
CA TYR A 23 -64.33 25.55 7.76
C TYR A 23 -65.20 25.53 6.50
N THR A 24 -66.51 25.70 6.67
CA THR A 24 -67.45 25.80 5.56
C THR A 24 -67.28 27.14 4.87
N PHE A 25 -66.61 27.14 3.72
CA PHE A 25 -66.36 28.33 2.91
C PHE A 25 -67.66 29.01 2.40
N ALA A 26 -68.74 28.25 2.19
CA ALA A 26 -70.01 28.77 1.73
C ALA A 26 -71.18 28.19 2.54
N ASP A 27 -72.19 29.01 2.80
CA ASP A 27 -73.48 28.67 3.41
C ASP A 27 -74.63 29.39 2.67
N ALA A 28 -75.89 29.09 3.03
CA ALA A 28 -77.06 29.66 2.35
C ALA A 28 -77.18 31.20 2.46
N GLY A 29 -76.58 31.82 3.48
CA GLY A 29 -76.63 33.26 3.71
C GLY A 29 -75.54 34.05 2.96
N ASN A 30 -74.49 33.39 2.47
CA ASN A 30 -73.32 34.07 1.88
C ASN A 30 -73.02 33.71 0.41
N LEU A 31 -73.88 32.94 -0.26
CA LEU A 31 -73.63 32.43 -1.62
C LEU A 31 -73.24 33.51 -2.64
N ASP A 32 -73.95 34.65 -2.69
CA ASP A 32 -73.65 35.74 -3.63
C ASP A 32 -72.23 36.32 -3.41
N HIS A 33 -71.83 36.45 -2.15
CA HIS A 33 -70.50 36.91 -1.79
C HIS A 33 -69.44 35.87 -2.17
N CYS A 34 -69.68 34.59 -1.86
CA CYS A 34 -68.75 33.50 -2.20
C CYS A 34 -68.58 33.33 -3.72
N THR A 35 -69.65 33.44 -4.51
CA THR A 35 -69.57 33.37 -5.98
C THR A 35 -68.79 34.56 -6.55
N LYS A 36 -68.97 35.77 -6.02
CA LYS A 36 -68.17 36.95 -6.42
C LYS A 36 -66.69 36.77 -6.07
N TYR A 37 -66.40 36.31 -4.85
CA TYR A 37 -65.05 36.03 -4.40
C TYR A 37 -64.36 34.96 -5.25
N LEU A 38 -65.05 33.85 -5.55
CA LEU A 38 -64.51 32.78 -6.40
C LEU A 38 -64.18 33.30 -7.79
N ASN A 39 -65.08 34.04 -8.44
CA ASN A 39 -64.82 34.60 -9.77
C ASN A 39 -63.62 35.58 -9.76
N GLN A 40 -63.51 36.44 -8.74
CA GLN A 40 -62.36 37.34 -8.60
C GLN A 40 -61.05 36.56 -8.40
N THR A 41 -61.09 35.52 -7.58
CA THR A 41 -59.95 34.66 -7.28
C THR A 41 -59.52 33.86 -8.52
N LEU A 42 -60.48 33.31 -9.27
CA LEU A 42 -60.23 32.62 -10.53
C LEU A 42 -59.46 33.49 -11.52
N VAL A 43 -59.90 34.74 -11.71
CA VAL A 43 -59.20 35.70 -12.59
C VAL A 43 -57.78 35.98 -12.10
N THR A 44 -57.59 36.11 -10.79
CA THR A 44 -56.28 36.35 -10.19
C THR A 44 -55.32 35.18 -10.44
N PHE A 45 -55.83 33.95 -10.43
CA PHE A 45 -55.06 32.74 -10.78
C PHE A 45 -55.04 32.45 -12.30
N GLY A 46 -55.52 33.37 -13.14
CA GLY A 46 -55.43 33.26 -14.59
C GLY A 46 -56.54 32.42 -15.24
N PHE A 47 -57.60 32.09 -14.51
CA PHE A 47 -58.77 31.40 -15.04
C PHE A 47 -59.86 32.38 -15.51
N PRO A 48 -60.68 32.01 -16.51
CA PRO A 48 -61.83 32.82 -16.89
C PRO A 48 -62.86 32.87 -15.75
N ALA A 49 -63.27 34.08 -15.33
CA ALA A 49 -64.37 34.31 -14.40
C ALA A 49 -65.72 34.02 -15.07
N SER A 50 -66.06 32.74 -15.18
CA SER A 50 -67.30 32.28 -15.78
C SER A 50 -68.08 31.34 -14.87
N LEU A 51 -67.82 31.40 -13.55
CA LEU A 51 -68.53 30.59 -12.57
C LEU A 51 -69.89 31.24 -12.29
N ASP A 52 -70.91 30.77 -13.00
CA ASP A 52 -72.31 31.06 -12.69
C ASP A 52 -72.99 29.75 -12.27
N LEU A 53 -73.29 29.66 -10.98
CA LEU A 53 -73.91 28.48 -10.36
C LEU A 53 -75.45 28.54 -10.42
N PHE A 54 -76.02 29.70 -10.76
CA PHE A 54 -77.45 29.94 -10.81
C PHE A 54 -77.98 30.06 -12.25
N ALA A 55 -77.10 29.94 -13.25
CA ALA A 55 -77.47 29.95 -14.66
C ALA A 55 -78.42 28.81 -15.03
N ASN A 56 -79.47 29.15 -15.78
CA ASN A 56 -80.42 28.19 -16.34
C ASN A 56 -80.24 27.98 -17.85
N ASP A 57 -79.35 28.74 -18.50
CA ASP A 57 -79.06 28.59 -19.92
C ASP A 57 -77.88 27.62 -20.17
N PRO A 58 -77.97 26.73 -21.17
CA PRO A 58 -76.93 25.72 -21.43
C PRO A 58 -75.54 26.28 -21.69
N VAL A 59 -75.42 27.51 -22.21
CA VAL A 59 -74.13 28.12 -22.58
C VAL A 59 -73.37 28.56 -21.34
N SER A 60 -74.05 29.18 -20.37
CA SER A 60 -73.46 29.55 -19.08
C SER A 60 -73.11 28.34 -18.23
N VAL A 61 -73.97 27.30 -18.21
CA VAL A 61 -73.65 26.04 -17.53
C VAL A 61 -72.40 25.38 -18.14
N ALA A 62 -72.27 25.35 -19.47
CA ALA A 62 -71.08 24.81 -20.13
C ALA A 62 -69.81 25.60 -19.78
N ARG A 63 -69.89 26.93 -19.65
CA ARG A 63 -68.75 27.76 -19.20
C ARG A 63 -68.35 27.47 -17.76
N THR A 64 -69.32 27.29 -16.85
CA THR A 64 -69.06 26.86 -15.47
C THR A 64 -68.37 25.49 -15.45
N CYS A 65 -68.87 24.50 -16.20
CA CYS A 65 -68.27 23.17 -16.31
C CYS A 65 -66.83 23.20 -16.84
N ASN A 66 -66.58 23.97 -17.91
CA ASN A 66 -65.23 24.09 -18.48
C ASN A 66 -64.24 24.76 -17.53
N CYS A 67 -64.70 25.75 -16.74
CA CYS A 67 -63.89 26.37 -15.70
C CYS A 67 -63.51 25.35 -14.61
N ILE A 68 -64.49 24.59 -14.11
CA ILE A 68 -64.26 23.51 -13.13
C ILE A 68 -63.33 22.44 -13.70
N TYR A 69 -63.52 22.02 -14.95
CA TYR A 69 -62.64 21.05 -15.61
C TYR A 69 -61.20 21.56 -15.73
N SER A 70 -61.02 22.85 -16.05
CA SER A 70 -59.69 23.47 -16.12
C SER A 70 -58.99 23.49 -14.76
N LEU A 71 -59.73 23.76 -13.67
CA LEU A 71 -59.21 23.69 -12.30
C LEU A 71 -58.76 22.27 -11.93
N LEU A 72 -59.57 21.27 -12.26
CA LEU A 72 -59.23 19.86 -12.00
C LEU A 72 -58.00 19.43 -12.82
N GLN A 73 -57.93 19.83 -14.09
CA GLN A 73 -56.79 19.52 -14.95
C GLN A 73 -55.50 20.21 -14.49
N GLN A 74 -55.58 21.47 -14.03
CA GLN A 74 -54.43 22.13 -13.42
C GLN A 74 -54.01 21.42 -12.14
N ARG A 75 -54.97 21.06 -11.27
CA ARG A 75 -54.65 20.34 -10.02
C ARG A 75 -53.95 19.00 -10.29
N GLN A 76 -54.39 18.25 -11.31
CA GLN A 76 -53.76 17.00 -11.70
C GLN A 76 -52.31 17.23 -12.15
N ARG A 77 -52.06 18.23 -13.02
CA ARG A 77 -50.71 18.59 -13.47
C ARG A 77 -49.82 19.06 -12.33
N ASP A 78 -50.35 19.84 -11.39
CA ASP A 78 -49.62 20.32 -10.23
C ASP A 78 -49.22 19.16 -9.29
N ILE A 79 -50.10 18.17 -9.12
CA ILE A 79 -49.81 16.95 -8.36
C ILE A 79 -48.68 16.18 -9.04
N GLU A 80 -48.80 15.89 -10.35
CA GLU A 80 -47.79 15.16 -11.12
C GLU A 80 -46.42 15.87 -11.10
N PHE A 81 -46.41 17.19 -11.29
CA PHE A 81 -45.18 17.98 -11.22
C PHE A 81 -44.54 17.90 -9.84
N ARG A 82 -45.34 18.05 -8.79
CA ARG A 82 -44.86 17.99 -7.40
C ARG A 82 -44.37 16.59 -7.02
N GLU A 83 -45.02 15.54 -7.50
CA GLU A 83 -44.59 14.15 -7.31
C GLU A 83 -43.25 13.91 -8.01
N SER A 84 -43.12 14.30 -9.29
CA SER A 84 -41.86 14.19 -10.04
C SER A 84 -40.72 14.96 -9.39
N ALA A 85 -40.96 16.20 -8.95
CA ALA A 85 -39.98 17.00 -8.23
C ALA A 85 -39.57 16.35 -6.89
N ASN A 86 -40.53 15.78 -6.16
CA ASN A 86 -40.25 15.04 -4.92
C ASN A 86 -39.44 13.78 -5.17
N GLU A 87 -39.72 13.01 -6.21
CA GLU A 87 -38.92 11.84 -6.58
C GLU A 87 -37.48 12.24 -6.92
N GLN A 88 -37.29 13.29 -7.72
CA GLN A 88 -35.96 13.81 -8.04
C GLN A 88 -35.21 14.24 -6.77
N ARG A 89 -35.89 14.96 -5.86
CA ARG A 89 -35.33 15.36 -4.57
C ARG A 89 -34.89 14.14 -3.75
N GLN A 90 -35.69 13.08 -3.69
CA GLN A 90 -35.33 11.87 -2.94
C GLN A 90 -34.14 11.13 -3.55
N ARG A 91 -34.06 11.07 -4.89
CA ARG A 91 -32.88 10.51 -5.59
C ARG A 91 -31.62 11.31 -5.26
N LEU A 92 -31.69 12.64 -5.34
CA LEU A 92 -30.56 13.51 -5.02
C LEU A 92 -30.11 13.38 -3.56
N LEU A 93 -31.05 13.28 -2.60
CA LEU A 93 -30.70 13.03 -1.20
C LEU A 93 -29.98 11.70 -1.02
N SER A 94 -30.44 10.65 -1.71
CA SER A 94 -29.77 9.34 -1.68
C SER A 94 -28.37 9.40 -2.28
N ASP A 95 -28.19 10.15 -3.38
CA ASP A 95 -26.88 10.37 -3.99
C ASP A 95 -25.95 11.17 -3.09
N ILE A 96 -26.46 12.19 -2.39
CA ILE A 96 -25.70 12.96 -1.40
C ILE A 96 -25.20 12.05 -0.29
N SER A 97 -26.08 11.27 0.35
CA SER A 97 -25.67 10.35 1.43
C SER A 97 -24.63 9.33 0.96
N ARG A 98 -24.75 8.84 -0.28
CA ARG A 98 -23.76 7.93 -0.87
C ARG A 98 -22.41 8.62 -1.10
N LEU A 99 -22.41 9.87 -1.57
CA LEU A 99 -21.19 10.65 -1.78
C LEU A 99 -20.53 11.03 -0.45
N GLU A 100 -21.30 11.42 0.56
CA GLU A 100 -20.82 11.72 1.92
C GLU A 100 -20.09 10.50 2.51
N ALA A 101 -20.71 9.32 2.47
CA ALA A 101 -20.07 8.08 2.94
C ALA A 101 -18.77 7.74 2.17
N LYS A 102 -18.71 8.06 0.87
CA LYS A 102 -17.50 7.89 0.06
C LYS A 102 -16.41 8.88 0.49
N VAL A 103 -16.75 10.13 0.77
CA VAL A 103 -15.81 11.14 1.25
C VAL A 103 -15.23 10.72 2.59
N GLU A 104 -16.06 10.33 3.57
CA GLU A 104 -15.58 9.85 4.87
C GLU A 104 -14.62 8.67 4.76
N ARG A 105 -14.92 7.72 3.87
CA ARG A 105 -14.04 6.57 3.61
C ARG A 105 -12.70 6.99 3.01
N LEU A 106 -12.71 7.93 2.06
CA LEU A 106 -11.49 8.43 1.43
C LEU A 106 -10.64 9.24 2.42
N ASP A 107 -11.26 10.05 3.26
CA ASP A 107 -10.58 10.79 4.33
C ASP A 107 -9.92 9.85 5.34
N ALA A 108 -10.60 8.77 5.73
CA ALA A 108 -10.01 7.75 6.60
C ALA A 108 -8.79 7.06 5.96
N GLN A 109 -8.84 6.79 4.65
CA GLN A 109 -7.71 6.23 3.90
C GLN A 109 -6.54 7.22 3.80
N LEU A 110 -6.83 8.50 3.56
CA LEU A 110 -5.82 9.55 3.49
C LEU A 110 -5.09 9.69 4.83
N GLN A 111 -5.83 9.75 5.95
CA GLN A 111 -5.24 9.78 7.29
C GLN A 111 -4.39 8.53 7.59
N ALA A 112 -4.82 7.35 7.14
CA ALA A 112 -4.05 6.13 7.31
C ALA A 112 -2.72 6.20 6.51
N LYS A 113 -2.76 6.71 5.28
CA LYS A 113 -1.57 6.89 4.44
C LYS A 113 -0.63 7.95 5.01
N ASP A 114 -1.12 9.03 5.56
CA ASP A 114 -0.28 10.03 6.24
C ASP A 114 0.47 9.45 7.44
N ARG A 115 -0.20 8.59 8.22
CA ARG A 115 0.44 7.87 9.34
C ARG A 115 1.50 6.87 8.87
N GLU A 116 1.23 6.17 7.77
CA GLU A 116 2.18 5.25 7.13
C GLU A 116 3.43 6.00 6.64
N ILE A 117 3.24 7.11 5.92
CA ILE A 117 4.32 7.98 5.46
C ILE A 117 5.15 8.47 6.65
N ALA A 118 4.52 9.00 7.70
CA ALA A 118 5.23 9.46 8.89
C ALA A 118 6.03 8.34 9.57
N THR A 119 5.58 7.10 9.51
CA THR A 119 6.29 5.93 10.06
C THR A 119 7.49 5.56 9.20
N ILE A 120 7.31 5.53 7.87
CA ILE A 120 8.38 5.26 6.91
C ILE A 120 9.48 6.33 7.03
N THR A 121 9.12 7.61 7.04
CA THR A 121 10.08 8.72 7.15
C THR A 121 10.90 8.64 8.44
N ARG A 122 10.30 8.30 9.57
CA ARG A 122 11.04 8.12 10.84
C ARG A 122 12.00 6.93 10.77
N THR A 123 11.57 5.83 10.15
CA THR A 123 12.39 4.62 10.00
C THR A 123 13.56 4.88 9.07
N GLU A 124 13.33 5.57 7.95
CA GLU A 124 14.35 5.99 7.00
C GLU A 124 15.38 6.92 7.67
N ALA A 125 14.93 7.91 8.45
CA ALA A 125 15.82 8.81 9.18
C ALA A 125 16.70 8.05 10.19
N LYS A 126 16.13 7.09 10.92
CA LYS A 126 16.86 6.22 11.85
C LYS A 126 17.91 5.38 11.11
N ASN A 127 17.53 4.74 10.01
CA ASN A 127 18.44 3.92 9.21
C ASN A 127 19.56 4.75 8.60
N THR A 128 19.25 5.95 8.11
CA THR A 128 20.24 6.90 7.59
C THR A 128 21.26 7.28 8.67
N ALA A 129 20.82 7.56 9.90
CA ALA A 129 21.71 7.85 11.01
C ALA A 129 22.60 6.64 11.37
N ALA A 130 22.03 5.43 11.39
CA ALA A 130 22.78 4.21 11.64
C ALA A 130 23.85 3.95 10.57
N PHE A 131 23.52 4.15 9.29
CA PHE A 131 24.50 4.02 8.21
C PHE A 131 25.62 5.06 8.30
N LYS A 132 25.29 6.32 8.64
CA LYS A 132 26.31 7.34 8.88
C LYS A 132 27.27 6.96 9.99
N ALA A 133 26.74 6.48 11.13
CA ALA A 133 27.58 6.01 12.24
C ALA A 133 28.49 4.83 11.83
N GLN A 134 27.97 3.90 11.03
CA GLN A 134 28.76 2.78 10.53
C GLN A 134 29.86 3.24 9.55
N ILE A 135 29.57 4.21 8.69
CA ILE A 135 30.56 4.80 7.78
C ILE A 135 31.68 5.48 8.58
N GLU A 136 31.34 6.27 9.60
CA GLU A 136 32.32 6.92 10.48
C GLU A 136 33.20 5.90 11.20
N LYS A 137 32.62 4.80 11.71
CA LYS A 137 33.37 3.72 12.35
C LYS A 137 34.37 3.08 11.39
N LEU A 138 33.94 2.76 10.16
CA LEU A 138 34.83 2.19 9.13
C LEU A 138 35.94 3.16 8.73
N GLN A 139 35.67 4.47 8.70
CA GLN A 139 36.69 5.49 8.46
C GLN A 139 37.71 5.55 9.59
N GLN A 140 37.28 5.45 10.85
CA GLN A 140 38.18 5.39 12.01
C GLN A 140 39.07 4.15 11.98
N GLU A 141 38.49 2.97 11.73
CA GLU A 141 39.24 1.71 11.62
C GLU A 141 40.26 1.76 10.48
N ARG A 142 39.89 2.33 9.32
CA ARG A 142 40.82 2.58 8.21
C ARG A 142 41.98 3.47 8.64
N ASP A 143 41.71 4.56 9.34
CA ASP A 143 42.74 5.52 9.77
C ASP A 143 43.69 4.92 10.82
N GLU A 144 43.16 4.11 11.74
CA GLU A 144 43.96 3.34 12.69
C GLU A 144 44.85 2.32 12.00
N PHE A 145 44.30 1.56 11.05
CA PHE A 145 45.06 0.61 10.26
C PHE A 145 46.19 1.31 9.49
N GLN A 146 45.89 2.45 8.86
CA GLN A 146 46.89 3.23 8.15
C GLN A 146 48.01 3.73 9.08
N ARG A 147 47.67 4.22 10.29
CA ARG A 147 48.66 4.58 11.32
C ARG A 147 49.54 3.40 11.72
N MET A 148 48.93 2.23 11.92
CA MET A 148 49.64 1.01 12.30
C MET A 148 50.61 0.55 11.20
N VAL A 149 50.19 0.58 9.94
CA VAL A 149 51.05 0.25 8.78
C VAL A 149 52.26 1.17 8.71
N ILE A 150 52.07 2.49 8.86
CA ILE A 150 53.17 3.46 8.86
C ILE A 150 54.13 3.17 10.04
N GLY A 151 53.59 2.94 11.24
CA GLY A 151 54.40 2.61 12.42
C GLY A 151 55.19 1.31 12.24
N ASN A 152 54.58 0.27 11.68
CA ASN A 152 55.23 -1.00 11.39
C ASN A 152 56.38 -0.83 10.38
N GLN A 153 56.14 -0.05 9.31
CA GLN A 153 57.15 0.25 8.31
C GLN A 153 58.35 1.01 8.90
N GLN A 154 58.11 1.93 9.84
CA GLN A 154 59.17 2.63 10.57
C GLN A 154 60.00 1.68 11.43
N VAL A 155 59.35 0.82 12.22
CA VAL A 155 60.03 -0.20 13.06
C VAL A 155 60.85 -1.14 12.20
N ARG A 156 60.31 -1.62 11.07
CA ARG A 156 61.02 -2.49 10.12
C ARG A 156 62.28 -1.81 9.58
N THR A 157 62.18 -0.53 9.22
CA THR A 157 63.31 0.26 8.76
C THR A 157 64.38 0.37 9.84
N GLN A 158 63.98 0.64 11.09
CA GLN A 158 64.91 0.73 12.23
C GLN A 158 65.60 -0.61 12.54
N GLN A 159 64.87 -1.73 12.51
CA GLN A 159 65.42 -3.07 12.67
C GLN A 159 66.44 -3.40 11.57
N ILE A 160 66.19 -3.02 10.32
CA ILE A 160 67.15 -3.20 9.21
C ILE A 160 68.44 -2.42 9.49
N HIS A 161 68.35 -1.19 9.98
CA HIS A 161 69.54 -0.39 10.34
C HIS A 161 70.33 -1.01 11.48
N GLU A 162 69.68 -1.51 12.54
CA GLU A 162 70.35 -2.21 13.63
C GLU A 162 71.03 -3.51 13.19
N MET A 163 70.34 -4.31 12.37
CA MET A 163 70.90 -5.53 11.75
C MET A 163 72.19 -5.21 10.98
N LYS A 164 72.16 -4.20 10.11
CA LYS A 164 73.34 -3.77 9.34
C LYS A 164 74.48 -3.28 10.25
N LYS A 165 74.17 -2.66 11.39
CA LYS A 165 75.19 -2.25 12.36
C LYS A 165 75.84 -3.47 13.02
N LYS A 166 75.04 -4.43 13.49
CA LYS A 166 75.54 -5.68 14.08
C LYS A 166 76.34 -6.52 13.08
N GLU A 167 75.90 -6.57 11.84
CA GLU A 167 76.62 -7.28 10.77
C GLU A 167 78.01 -6.67 10.52
N LYS A 168 78.13 -5.34 10.53
CA LYS A 168 79.44 -4.67 10.47
C LYS A 168 80.33 -4.98 11.68
N GLU A 169 79.76 -5.05 12.88
CA GLU A 169 80.51 -5.42 14.09
C GLU A 169 80.94 -6.89 14.06
N TYR A 170 80.09 -7.78 13.56
CA TYR A 170 80.39 -9.19 13.36
C TYR A 170 81.55 -9.37 12.37
N ILE A 171 81.53 -8.68 11.22
CA ILE A 171 82.64 -8.70 10.26
C ILE A 171 83.94 -8.26 10.92
N LYS A 172 83.95 -7.15 11.68
CA LYS A 172 85.15 -6.68 12.42
C LYS A 172 85.64 -7.70 13.45
N LEU A 173 84.74 -8.38 14.15
CA LEU A 173 85.11 -9.39 15.13
C LEU A 173 85.68 -10.64 14.46
N GLN A 174 85.08 -11.05 13.34
CA GLN A 174 85.56 -12.14 12.50
C GLN A 174 86.97 -11.84 11.95
N GLU A 175 87.22 -10.61 11.50
CA GLU A 175 88.56 -10.15 11.08
C GLU A 175 89.58 -10.24 12.23
N ARG A 176 89.23 -9.76 13.43
CA ARG A 176 90.11 -9.87 14.62
C ARG A 176 90.38 -11.31 15.03
N LEU A 177 89.37 -12.18 14.98
CA LEU A 177 89.56 -13.60 15.28
C LEU A 177 90.53 -14.24 14.28
N ASN A 178 90.36 -13.95 12.99
CA ASN A 178 91.27 -14.41 11.96
C ASN A 178 92.69 -13.87 12.17
N GLN A 179 92.84 -12.60 12.57
CA GLN A 179 94.12 -12.00 12.94
C GLN A 179 94.81 -12.81 14.06
N VAL A 180 94.10 -13.06 15.17
CA VAL A 180 94.60 -13.84 16.31
C VAL A 180 94.94 -15.27 15.92
N LEU A 181 94.14 -15.91 15.06
CA LEU A 181 94.43 -17.26 14.57
C LEU A 181 95.70 -17.29 13.69
N MET A 182 95.92 -16.26 12.89
CA MET A 182 97.14 -16.12 12.07
C MET A 182 98.36 -15.81 12.92
N GLU A 183 98.23 -14.96 13.96
CA GLU A 183 99.26 -14.70 14.97
C GLU A 183 99.62 -15.99 15.73
N LYS A 184 98.62 -16.75 16.19
CA LYS A 184 98.83 -18.06 16.83
C LYS A 184 99.53 -19.07 15.92
N LYS A 185 99.22 -19.08 14.62
CA LYS A 185 99.95 -19.88 13.62
C LYS A 185 101.41 -19.43 13.43
N LYS A 186 101.70 -18.13 13.65
CA LYS A 186 103.03 -17.55 13.56
C LYS A 186 103.83 -17.79 14.85
N GLU A 187 103.22 -17.69 16.03
CA GLU A 187 103.75 -18.13 17.32
C GLU A 187 104.02 -19.64 17.34
N SER A 188 103.17 -20.45 16.69
CA SER A 188 103.37 -21.91 16.58
C SER A 188 104.63 -22.32 15.80
N ARG A 189 105.31 -21.38 15.10
CA ARG A 189 106.64 -21.62 14.52
C ARG A 189 107.80 -21.25 15.45
N SER A 190 107.54 -20.67 16.62
CA SER A 190 108.56 -20.31 17.59
C SER A 190 108.05 -20.49 19.02
N GLY A 191 108.32 -21.67 19.60
CA GLY A 191 108.43 -21.82 21.05
C GLY A 191 107.44 -22.77 21.71
N MET A 192 107.98 -23.96 22.03
CA MET A 192 107.67 -24.82 23.18
C MET A 192 106.21 -25.29 23.37
N GLU A 193 105.96 -26.52 22.92
CA GLU A 193 104.85 -27.36 23.35
C GLU A 193 104.98 -27.66 24.86
N ILE A 194 104.09 -27.08 25.67
CA ILE A 194 103.85 -27.55 27.04
C ILE A 194 102.64 -28.46 27.02
N MET A 195 102.96 -29.74 27.17
CA MET A 195 102.07 -30.87 27.32
C MET A 195 101.17 -30.71 28.56
N ASN A 196 99.87 -31.02 28.37
CA ASN A 196 98.84 -31.30 29.38
C ASN A 196 99.20 -31.07 30.85
N LEU A 197 98.65 -30.01 31.43
CA LEU A 197 98.23 -29.94 32.84
C LEU A 197 97.34 -28.71 33.03
N LEU A 198 96.04 -28.87 32.86
CA LEU A 198 95.03 -28.33 33.77
C LEU A 198 93.64 -28.88 33.41
N GLN A 199 93.23 -29.86 34.21
CA GLN A 199 91.90 -29.97 34.79
C GLN A 199 90.70 -29.66 33.89
N LYS A 200 90.08 -30.75 33.43
CA LYS A 200 88.64 -30.77 33.15
C LYS A 200 87.88 -30.41 34.43
N GLU A 201 87.56 -29.15 34.59
CA GLU A 201 86.48 -28.70 35.46
C GLU A 201 85.27 -28.28 34.63
N GLY A 202 84.26 -29.15 34.64
CA GLY A 202 82.89 -28.75 34.95
C GLY A 202 82.23 -27.65 34.12
N ARG A 203 82.33 -27.67 32.78
CA ARG A 203 81.23 -27.10 31.98
C ARG A 203 80.25 -28.20 31.63
N GLN A 204 79.05 -28.08 32.20
CA GLN A 204 77.89 -28.90 31.89
C GLN A 204 77.78 -29.11 30.38
N ARG A 205 78.07 -30.35 29.95
CA ARG A 205 77.51 -30.90 28.72
C ARG A 205 76.00 -30.77 28.85
N GLY A 206 75.37 -30.07 27.92
CA GLY A 206 73.92 -30.01 27.80
C GLY A 206 73.38 -31.43 27.85
N THR A 207 72.66 -31.73 28.93
CA THR A 207 71.84 -32.93 29.04
C THR A 207 70.87 -32.90 27.86
N TRP A 208 71.07 -33.81 26.91
CA TRP A 208 70.05 -34.12 25.92
C TRP A 208 68.87 -34.77 26.66
N ASN A 209 68.00 -33.93 27.21
CA ASN A 209 66.78 -34.36 27.88
C ASN A 209 65.72 -34.70 26.82
N GLY A 210 65.73 -35.94 26.31
CA GLY A 210 64.63 -36.46 25.48
C GLY A 210 63.26 -36.36 26.18
N LYS A 211 63.24 -36.39 27.52
CA LYS A 211 62.03 -36.17 28.33
C LYS A 211 61.38 -34.80 28.15
N LYS A 212 62.12 -33.75 27.77
CA LYS A 212 61.54 -32.41 27.50
C LYS A 212 60.91 -32.34 26.11
N ALA A 213 61.53 -32.97 25.11
CA ALA A 213 60.97 -33.02 23.76
C ALA A 213 59.65 -33.79 23.72
N ASP A 214 59.54 -34.92 24.44
CA ASP A 214 58.28 -35.67 24.55
C ASP A 214 57.22 -34.87 25.30
N ASN A 215 57.59 -34.21 26.40
CA ASN A 215 56.66 -33.36 27.17
C ASN A 215 56.14 -32.18 26.33
N ASP A 216 57.01 -31.54 25.55
CA ASP A 216 56.64 -30.47 24.62
C ASP A 216 55.76 -30.99 23.47
N PHE A 217 55.94 -32.25 23.05
CA PHE A 217 55.12 -32.89 22.02
C PHE A 217 53.72 -33.20 22.54
N TYR A 218 53.60 -33.81 23.73
CA TYR A 218 52.31 -34.01 24.40
C TYR A 218 51.60 -32.68 24.67
N LYS A 219 52.34 -31.66 25.09
CA LYS A 219 51.81 -30.31 25.31
C LYS A 219 51.26 -29.72 24.01
N LYS A 220 51.99 -29.78 22.90
CA LYS A 220 51.49 -29.31 21.60
C LYS A 220 50.24 -30.04 21.13
N ILE A 221 50.13 -31.35 21.38
CA ILE A 221 48.93 -32.12 21.06
C ILE A 221 47.75 -31.63 21.92
N VAL A 222 47.95 -31.47 23.23
CA VAL A 222 46.92 -30.96 24.14
C VAL A 222 46.50 -29.53 23.74
N ASP A 223 47.46 -28.63 23.51
CA ASP A 223 47.21 -27.25 23.09
C ASP A 223 46.42 -27.20 21.77
N ALA A 224 46.75 -28.06 20.80
CA ALA A 224 46.01 -28.16 19.54
C ALA A 224 44.59 -28.71 19.72
N TYR A 225 44.39 -29.71 20.59
CA TYR A 225 43.07 -30.22 20.94
C TYR A 225 42.24 -29.18 21.71
N GLU A 226 42.85 -28.43 22.63
CA GLU A 226 42.19 -27.35 23.36
C GLU A 226 41.80 -26.21 22.43
N ALA A 227 42.68 -25.80 21.52
CA ALA A 227 42.37 -24.79 20.50
C ALA A 227 41.18 -25.23 19.63
N LYS A 228 41.19 -26.48 19.13
CA LYS A 228 40.07 -27.03 18.36
C LYS A 228 38.78 -27.13 19.17
N ASN A 229 38.86 -27.45 20.46
CA ASN A 229 37.70 -27.52 21.34
C ASN A 229 37.14 -26.12 21.65
N GLN A 230 38.00 -25.10 21.75
CA GLN A 230 37.57 -23.70 21.88
C GLN A 230 36.88 -23.21 20.60
N GLU A 231 37.45 -23.50 19.42
CA GLU A 231 36.85 -23.20 18.12
C GLU A 231 35.47 -23.85 17.97
N LEU A 232 35.35 -25.15 18.30
CA LEU A 232 34.08 -25.86 18.23
C LEU A 232 33.04 -25.30 19.20
N LYS A 233 33.45 -24.85 20.39
CA LYS A 233 32.56 -24.15 21.34
C LYS A 233 32.11 -22.78 20.82
N ALA A 234 33.01 -22.04 20.17
CA ALA A 234 32.69 -20.75 19.57
C ALA A 234 31.69 -20.92 18.42
N GLU A 235 31.96 -21.84 17.48
CA GLU A 235 31.03 -22.15 16.38
C GLU A 235 29.66 -22.62 16.90
N ASN A 236 29.63 -23.44 17.96
CA ASN A 236 28.35 -23.87 18.55
C ASN A 236 27.57 -22.69 19.16
N ALA A 237 28.26 -21.74 19.80
CA ALA A 237 27.64 -20.53 20.33
C ALA A 237 27.08 -19.64 19.19
N ASP A 238 27.83 -19.48 18.11
CA ASP A 238 27.42 -18.72 16.93
C ASP A 238 26.21 -19.38 16.23
N LEU A 239 26.21 -20.71 16.10
CA LEU A 239 25.07 -21.46 15.56
C LEU A 239 23.81 -21.30 16.41
N ARG A 240 23.94 -21.33 17.74
CA ARG A 240 22.82 -21.06 18.66
C ARG A 240 22.30 -19.64 18.51
N ALA A 241 23.19 -18.65 18.39
CA ALA A 241 22.82 -17.26 18.17
C ALA A 241 22.08 -17.07 16.82
N LEU A 242 22.59 -17.69 15.75
CA LEU A 242 21.97 -17.64 14.43
C LEU A 242 20.57 -18.28 14.43
N LEU A 243 20.41 -19.44 15.06
CA LEU A 243 19.10 -20.10 15.18
C LEU A 243 18.10 -19.26 15.97
N ARG A 244 18.54 -18.57 17.04
CA ARG A 244 17.69 -17.62 17.77
C ARG A 244 17.27 -16.44 16.92
N SER A 245 18.21 -15.86 16.16
CA SER A 245 17.91 -14.76 15.24
C SER A 245 16.85 -15.18 14.23
N MET A 246 17.05 -16.33 13.57
CA MET A 246 16.08 -16.87 12.62
C MET A 246 14.71 -17.13 13.27
N GLN A 247 14.68 -17.60 14.52
CA GLN A 247 13.42 -17.80 15.24
C GLN A 247 12.70 -16.48 15.57
N VAL A 248 13.43 -15.37 15.78
CA VAL A 248 12.84 -14.03 15.92
C VAL A 248 12.34 -13.53 14.56
N ASP A 249 13.16 -13.61 13.52
CA ASP A 249 12.79 -13.16 12.17
C ASP A 249 11.53 -13.87 11.65
N MET A 250 11.46 -15.19 11.84
CA MET A 250 10.27 -15.97 11.46
C MET A 250 9.03 -15.56 12.25
N ARG A 251 9.18 -15.24 13.54
CA ARG A 251 8.07 -14.78 14.39
C ARG A 251 7.56 -13.43 13.92
N ASP A 252 8.46 -12.50 13.64
CA ASP A 252 8.12 -11.17 13.14
C ASP A 252 7.43 -11.26 11.78
N PHE A 253 7.90 -12.15 10.89
CA PHE A 253 7.26 -12.42 9.60
C PHE A 253 5.81 -12.94 9.75
N PHE A 254 5.56 -13.87 10.67
CA PHE A 254 4.21 -14.37 10.93
C PHE A 254 3.31 -13.34 11.63
N ASN A 255 3.87 -12.52 12.53
CA ASN A 255 3.10 -11.51 13.27
C ASN A 255 2.77 -10.27 12.42
N ALA A 256 3.66 -9.85 11.53
CA ALA A 256 3.43 -8.71 10.64
C ALA A 256 2.26 -8.91 9.66
N THR A 257 1.92 -10.17 9.35
CA THR A 257 0.85 -10.54 8.40
C THR A 257 -0.48 -10.88 9.08
N ASN A 258 -0.55 -10.93 10.41
CA ASN A 258 -1.80 -11.11 11.15
C ASN A 258 -2.62 -9.80 11.35
N GLY A 259 -2.22 -8.70 10.71
CA GLY A 259 -2.92 -7.41 10.75
C GLY A 259 -4.22 -7.31 9.92
N LEU A 260 -4.71 -8.40 9.33
CA LEU A 260 -6.03 -8.45 8.68
C LEU A 260 -7.01 -9.22 9.57
N PRO A 261 -8.19 -8.66 9.91
CA PRO A 261 -9.12 -9.31 10.82
C PRO A 261 -9.74 -10.52 10.14
N LYS A 262 -9.30 -11.73 10.52
CA LYS A 262 -10.00 -12.97 10.15
C LYS A 262 -11.29 -13.06 10.96
N GLN A 263 -12.39 -13.01 10.21
CA GLN A 263 -13.75 -13.30 10.63
C GLN A 263 -13.81 -14.63 11.40
N SER A 264 -14.47 -14.59 12.54
CA SER A 264 -14.70 -15.68 13.47
C SER A 264 -15.55 -16.80 12.85
N LEU A 265 -15.12 -18.05 13.09
CA LEU A 265 -16.02 -19.21 13.18
C LEU A 265 -15.70 -19.99 14.46
N PRO A 266 -16.70 -20.47 15.21
CA PRO A 266 -16.49 -20.92 16.58
C PRO A 266 -16.36 -22.45 16.71
N VAL A 267 -15.66 -22.85 17.79
CA VAL A 267 -15.67 -24.17 18.47
C VAL A 267 -14.96 -25.34 17.75
N SER A 268 -13.78 -25.72 18.25
CA SER A 268 -13.67 -26.92 19.12
C SER A 268 -12.31 -26.99 19.81
N GLU A 269 -12.35 -27.36 21.09
CA GLU A 269 -11.24 -27.45 22.03
C GLU A 269 -10.05 -28.26 21.49
N ARG A 270 -8.85 -27.67 21.55
CA ARG A 270 -7.58 -28.37 21.84
C ARG A 270 -6.47 -27.34 22.08
N HIS A 271 -6.19 -27.10 23.36
CA HIS A 271 -4.95 -26.56 23.93
C HIS A 271 -4.22 -25.53 23.06
N GLU A 272 -4.63 -24.27 23.18
CA GLU A 272 -3.72 -23.15 22.90
C GLU A 272 -2.60 -23.19 23.93
N ASN A 273 -1.48 -23.83 23.58
CA ASN A 273 -0.21 -23.48 24.17
C ASN A 273 0.14 -22.08 23.66
N ASP A 274 0.00 -21.10 24.54
CA ASP A 274 0.54 -19.76 24.38
C ASP A 274 1.99 -19.85 23.81
N PRO A 275 2.24 -19.37 22.58
CA PRO A 275 3.54 -19.49 21.92
C PRO A 275 4.61 -18.59 22.56
N SER A 276 4.27 -17.86 23.63
CA SER A 276 5.21 -17.09 24.45
C SER A 276 5.94 -17.92 25.52
N GLN A 277 5.53 -19.17 25.76
CA GLN A 277 6.18 -20.03 26.75
C GLN A 277 7.35 -20.81 26.12
N SER A 278 8.56 -20.58 26.63
CA SER A 278 9.64 -21.59 26.56
C SER A 278 9.05 -22.93 27.01
N PRO A 279 9.30 -24.06 26.31
CA PRO A 279 8.79 -25.38 26.69
C PRO A 279 9.17 -25.80 28.13
N PHE A 280 10.15 -25.11 28.71
CA PHE A 280 10.54 -25.21 30.10
C PHE A 280 10.29 -23.86 30.77
N GLY A 281 9.22 -23.78 31.59
CA GLY A 281 8.86 -22.61 32.36
C GLY A 281 10.07 -21.89 32.97
N GLY A 282 10.43 -20.75 32.38
CA GLY A 282 11.11 -19.64 33.04
C GLY A 282 12.60 -19.74 33.40
N ARG A 283 13.39 -20.77 33.04
CA ARG A 283 14.82 -20.76 33.44
C ARG A 283 15.89 -21.18 32.43
N THR A 284 15.57 -21.89 31.34
CA THR A 284 16.60 -22.27 30.36
C THR A 284 15.98 -22.34 28.96
N ASP A 285 16.54 -21.58 28.02
CA ASP A 285 16.13 -21.56 26.61
C ASP A 285 16.45 -22.93 25.98
N VAL A 286 15.61 -23.41 25.07
CA VAL A 286 15.79 -24.70 24.35
C VAL A 286 17.16 -24.78 23.68
N PHE A 287 17.70 -23.64 23.23
CA PHE A 287 19.02 -23.56 22.61
C PHE A 287 20.19 -23.61 23.60
N ASP A 288 19.94 -23.45 24.91
CA ASP A 288 20.97 -23.55 25.95
C ASP A 288 21.13 -24.97 26.51
N LEU A 289 20.18 -25.87 26.25
CA LEU A 289 20.29 -27.27 26.65
C LEU A 289 21.44 -28.01 25.91
N PRO A 290 21.99 -29.09 26.51
CA PRO A 290 22.86 -30.00 25.80
C PRO A 290 22.20 -30.50 24.51
N PHE A 291 22.95 -30.51 23.40
CA PHE A 291 22.39 -30.76 22.07
C PHE A 291 21.55 -32.03 22.00
N HIS A 292 22.00 -33.14 22.60
CA HIS A 292 21.27 -34.41 22.60
C HIS A 292 19.89 -34.34 23.29
N MET A 293 19.67 -33.38 24.20
CA MET A 293 18.40 -33.19 24.90
C MET A 293 17.44 -32.27 24.14
N ALA A 294 17.99 -31.34 23.34
CA ALA A 294 17.21 -30.35 22.60
C ALA A 294 17.01 -30.70 21.12
N ARG A 295 17.79 -31.64 20.57
CA ARG A 295 17.83 -31.97 19.15
C ARG A 295 16.44 -32.22 18.57
N ASP A 296 15.67 -33.10 19.18
CA ASP A 296 14.40 -33.53 18.63
C ASP A 296 13.37 -32.39 18.67
N GLN A 297 13.37 -31.58 19.74
CA GLN A 297 12.49 -30.42 19.86
C GLN A 297 12.83 -29.32 18.85
N ILE A 298 14.12 -29.04 18.64
CA ILE A 298 14.57 -28.08 17.63
C ILE A 298 14.20 -28.57 16.23
N GLU A 299 14.43 -29.85 15.95
CA GLU A 299 14.09 -30.45 14.66
C GLU A 299 12.59 -30.41 14.38
N GLU A 300 11.76 -30.81 15.34
CA GLU A 300 10.30 -30.81 15.21
C GLU A 300 9.74 -29.39 15.05
N SER A 301 10.25 -28.42 15.82
CA SER A 301 9.88 -27.01 15.72
C SER A 301 10.20 -26.44 14.33
N LEU A 302 11.40 -26.74 13.79
CA LEU A 302 11.79 -26.29 12.45
C LEU A 302 10.95 -26.95 11.35
N ARG A 303 10.71 -28.27 11.44
CA ARG A 303 9.87 -28.99 10.47
C ARG A 303 8.44 -28.45 10.47
N THR A 304 7.86 -28.20 11.64
CA THR A 304 6.50 -27.68 11.79
C THR A 304 6.38 -26.27 11.21
N LYS A 305 7.35 -25.39 11.53
CA LYS A 305 7.39 -24.03 10.98
C LYS A 305 7.58 -24.05 9.46
N MET A 306 8.45 -24.90 8.93
CA MET A 306 8.66 -25.02 7.48
C MET A 306 7.40 -25.52 6.75
N ALA A 307 6.67 -26.49 7.34
CA ALA A 307 5.39 -26.93 6.81
C ALA A 307 4.37 -25.79 6.76
N SER A 308 4.30 -24.97 7.82
CA SER A 308 3.42 -23.79 7.88
C SER A 308 3.77 -22.73 6.83
N VAL A 309 5.07 -22.48 6.61
CA VAL A 309 5.53 -21.58 5.53
C VAL A 309 5.11 -22.12 4.16
N LYS A 310 5.33 -23.41 3.91
CA LYS A 310 4.97 -24.05 2.64
C LYS A 310 3.48 -23.96 2.35
N GLU A 311 2.64 -24.22 3.34
CA GLU A 311 1.19 -24.09 3.20
C GLU A 311 0.77 -22.64 2.87
N ARG A 312 1.33 -21.65 3.57
CA ARG A 312 1.05 -20.24 3.30
C ARG A 312 1.52 -19.80 1.92
N MET A 313 2.68 -20.28 1.45
CA MET A 313 3.15 -19.99 0.08
C MET A 313 2.18 -20.51 -0.98
N VAL A 314 1.62 -21.70 -0.79
CA VAL A 314 0.59 -22.25 -1.69
C VAL A 314 -0.66 -21.37 -1.67
N GLN A 315 -1.15 -20.98 -0.49
CA GLN A 315 -2.30 -20.08 -0.37
C GLN A 315 -2.09 -18.73 -1.06
N LEU A 316 -0.90 -18.13 -0.94
CA LEU A 316 -0.55 -16.87 -1.61
C LEU A 316 -0.49 -17.04 -3.13
N GLN A 317 0.05 -18.16 -3.62
CA GLN A 317 0.10 -18.44 -5.05
C GLN A 317 -1.30 -18.65 -5.64
N ASP A 318 -2.19 -19.31 -4.91
CA ASP A 318 -3.59 -19.50 -5.33
C ASP A 318 -4.38 -18.20 -5.29
N ALA A 319 -4.17 -17.36 -4.27
CA ALA A 319 -4.76 -16.02 -4.19
C ALA A 319 -4.29 -15.11 -5.32
N GLN A 320 -3.01 -15.19 -5.69
CA GLN A 320 -2.45 -14.43 -6.82
C GLN A 320 -3.09 -14.86 -8.15
N LYS A 321 -3.20 -16.17 -8.40
CA LYS A 321 -3.91 -16.68 -9.59
C LYS A 321 -5.38 -16.26 -9.61
N GLY A 322 -6.05 -16.30 -8.46
CA GLY A 322 -7.42 -15.80 -8.33
C GLY A 322 -7.54 -14.32 -8.67
N ALA A 323 -6.61 -13.50 -8.18
CA ALA A 323 -6.57 -12.07 -8.47
C ALA A 323 -6.31 -11.76 -9.96
N GLU A 324 -5.43 -12.53 -10.60
CA GLU A 324 -5.12 -12.42 -12.04
C GLU A 324 -6.36 -12.71 -12.90
N VAL A 325 -7.10 -13.79 -12.60
CA VAL A 325 -8.36 -14.11 -13.30
C VAL A 325 -9.42 -13.03 -13.08
N THR A 326 -9.51 -12.45 -11.88
CA THR A 326 -10.45 -11.34 -11.64
C THR A 326 -10.08 -10.08 -12.40
N SER A 327 -8.77 -9.80 -12.56
CA SER A 327 -8.28 -8.67 -13.33
C SER A 327 -8.62 -8.82 -14.81
N GLU A 328 -8.35 -9.99 -15.38
CA GLU A 328 -8.70 -10.31 -16.78
C GLU A 328 -10.21 -10.19 -17.02
N ALA A 329 -11.03 -10.65 -16.07
CA ALA A 329 -12.48 -10.52 -16.15
C ALA A 329 -12.94 -9.05 -16.15
N THR A 330 -12.35 -8.21 -15.30
CA THR A 330 -12.67 -6.76 -15.27
C THR A 330 -12.21 -6.03 -16.53
N GLU A 331 -11.07 -6.40 -17.10
CA GLU A 331 -10.60 -5.83 -18.37
C GLU A 331 -11.54 -6.20 -19.53
N ARG A 332 -11.98 -7.47 -19.57
CA ARG A 332 -12.96 -7.95 -20.55
C ARG A 332 -14.31 -7.23 -20.43
N GLU A 333 -14.74 -6.92 -19.20
CA GLU A 333 -15.97 -6.17 -18.94
C GLU A 333 -15.88 -4.75 -19.50
N LEU A 334 -14.77 -4.04 -19.25
CA LEU A 334 -14.51 -2.70 -19.80
C LEU A 334 -14.48 -2.69 -21.34
N GLU A 335 -13.89 -3.71 -21.97
CA GLU A 335 -13.90 -3.85 -23.43
C GLU A 335 -15.33 -4.02 -23.99
N LEU A 336 -16.15 -4.82 -23.32
CA LEU A 336 -17.55 -5.02 -23.72
C LEU A 336 -18.39 -3.75 -23.53
N GLU A 337 -18.15 -2.98 -22.46
CA GLU A 337 -18.78 -1.67 -22.27
C GLU A 337 -18.42 -0.70 -23.39
N ALA A 338 -17.15 -0.65 -23.80
CA ALA A 338 -16.70 0.18 -24.91
C ALA A 338 -17.38 -0.20 -26.23
N GLN A 339 -17.48 -1.51 -26.54
CA GLN A 339 -18.18 -2.02 -27.71
C GLN A 339 -19.68 -1.67 -27.70
N LEU A 340 -20.32 -1.73 -26.53
CA LEU A 340 -21.73 -1.33 -26.38
C LEU A 340 -21.94 0.17 -26.63
N VAL A 341 -21.01 1.02 -26.18
CA VAL A 341 -21.06 2.46 -26.45
C VAL A 341 -20.93 2.73 -27.95
N GLU A 342 -20.00 2.07 -28.62
CA GLU A 342 -19.84 2.18 -30.08
C GLU A 342 -21.09 1.71 -30.84
N ALA A 343 -21.65 0.56 -30.47
CA ALA A 343 -22.88 0.05 -31.07
C ALA A 343 -24.06 1.01 -30.88
N ARG A 344 -24.20 1.62 -29.69
CA ARG A 344 -25.23 2.65 -29.44
C ARG A 344 -25.05 3.89 -30.31
N SER A 345 -23.81 4.33 -30.52
CA SER A 345 -23.49 5.45 -31.42
C SER A 345 -23.91 5.16 -32.86
N ILE A 346 -23.57 3.96 -33.38
CA ILE A 346 -23.96 3.52 -34.71
C ILE A 346 -25.49 3.50 -34.86
N ILE A 347 -26.20 2.96 -33.86
CA ILE A 347 -27.67 2.92 -33.88
C ILE A 347 -28.26 4.34 -33.88
N GLN A 348 -27.73 5.26 -33.07
CA GLN A 348 -28.16 6.66 -33.08
C GLN A 348 -27.96 7.32 -34.44
N GLU A 349 -26.81 7.11 -35.09
CA GLU A 349 -26.53 7.64 -36.41
C GLU A 349 -27.50 7.09 -37.47
N GLN A 350 -27.80 5.78 -37.41
CA GLN A 350 -28.78 5.16 -38.30
C GLN A 350 -30.19 5.74 -38.08
N VAL A 351 -30.63 5.91 -36.83
CA VAL A 351 -31.92 6.54 -36.51
C VAL A 351 -32.00 7.97 -37.05
N ALA A 352 -30.92 8.75 -36.92
CA ALA A 352 -30.86 10.11 -37.45
C ALA A 352 -30.96 10.13 -38.99
N LYS A 353 -30.27 9.20 -39.67
CA LYS A 353 -30.37 9.03 -41.13
C LYS A 353 -31.80 8.66 -41.57
N PHE A 354 -32.45 7.72 -40.87
CA PHE A 354 -33.85 7.35 -41.14
C PHE A 354 -34.81 8.52 -40.91
N ALA A 355 -34.62 9.31 -39.85
CA ALA A 355 -35.44 10.49 -39.58
C ALA A 355 -35.29 11.54 -40.69
N ASN A 356 -34.06 11.81 -41.13
CA ASN A 356 -33.79 12.73 -42.25
C ASN A 356 -34.36 12.23 -43.58
N GLN A 357 -34.32 10.93 -43.84
CA GLN A 357 -34.96 10.36 -45.03
C GLN A 357 -36.49 10.52 -44.98
N LYS A 358 -37.09 10.30 -43.82
CA LYS A 358 -38.53 10.46 -43.61
C LYS A 358 -38.97 11.92 -43.82
N THR A 359 -38.24 12.90 -43.27
CA THR A 359 -38.54 14.32 -43.49
C THR A 359 -38.36 14.73 -44.95
N HIS A 360 -37.32 14.22 -45.63
CA HIS A 360 -37.12 14.48 -47.06
C HIS A 360 -38.27 13.92 -47.91
N SER A 361 -38.70 12.68 -47.64
CA SER A 361 -39.84 12.06 -48.34
C SER A 361 -41.15 12.84 -48.11
N ALA A 362 -41.40 13.31 -46.89
CA ALA A 362 -42.57 14.14 -46.57
C ALA A 362 -42.52 15.50 -47.29
N SER A 363 -41.34 16.12 -47.39
CA SER A 363 -41.15 17.37 -48.13
C SER A 363 -41.43 17.21 -49.63
N ILE A 364 -40.96 16.11 -50.24
CA ILE A 364 -41.24 15.80 -51.65
C ILE A 364 -42.74 15.60 -51.87
N MET A 365 -43.42 14.82 -51.01
CA MET A 365 -44.87 14.64 -51.11
C MET A 365 -45.65 15.95 -50.96
N SER A 366 -45.24 16.83 -50.04
CA SER A 366 -45.87 18.14 -49.85
C SER A 366 -45.69 19.06 -51.06
N LYS A 367 -44.53 19.01 -51.74
CA LYS A 367 -44.29 19.76 -52.99
C LYS A 367 -45.17 19.26 -54.14
N HIS A 368 -45.34 17.94 -54.26
CA HIS A 368 -46.23 17.37 -55.27
C HIS A 368 -47.71 17.74 -55.04
N LEU A 369 -48.15 17.81 -53.78
CA LEU A 369 -49.51 18.26 -53.43
C LEU A 369 -49.71 19.76 -53.77
N ALA A 370 -48.73 20.61 -53.45
CA ALA A 370 -48.78 22.04 -53.77
C ALA A 370 -48.74 22.34 -55.29
N THR A 371 -48.17 21.45 -56.11
CA THR A 371 -48.24 21.57 -57.57
C THR A 371 -49.58 21.13 -58.16
N ALA A 372 -50.38 20.33 -57.45
CA ALA A 372 -51.71 19.91 -57.91
C ALA A 372 -52.80 20.98 -57.71
N ASP A 373 -52.61 21.91 -56.75
CA ASP A 373 -53.60 22.93 -56.36
C ASP A 373 -53.47 24.30 -57.06
N ARG A 374 -52.68 24.43 -58.15
CA ARG A 374 -52.69 25.67 -58.95
C ARG A 374 -53.93 25.72 -59.86
N PRO A 375 -54.84 26.71 -59.73
CA PRO A 375 -55.99 26.83 -60.62
C PRO A 375 -55.54 27.24 -62.02
N ARG A 376 -56.06 26.55 -63.04
CA ARG A 376 -55.93 26.94 -64.46
C ARG A 376 -56.69 28.25 -64.67
N GLU A 377 -55.97 29.36 -64.88
CA GLU A 377 -56.58 30.60 -65.34
C GLU A 377 -57.18 30.40 -66.75
N SER A 378 -58.50 30.57 -66.83
CA SER A 378 -59.28 30.58 -68.06
C SER A 378 -59.06 31.89 -68.82
N ILE A 379 -58.41 31.81 -69.98
CA ILE A 379 -58.25 32.91 -70.92
C ILE A 379 -59.61 33.15 -71.61
N ILE A 380 -60.22 34.31 -71.37
CA ILE A 380 -61.35 34.85 -72.15
C ILE A 380 -60.76 35.71 -73.30
N PRO A 381 -61.13 35.51 -74.58
CA PRO A 381 -60.60 36.32 -75.68
C PRO A 381 -61.43 37.60 -75.89
N SER A 382 -60.73 38.71 -76.15
CA SER A 382 -61.31 40.02 -76.53
C SER A 382 -61.35 40.18 -78.06
N PRO A 383 -62.39 40.77 -78.67
CA PRO A 383 -62.51 40.95 -80.11
C PRO A 383 -62.22 42.40 -80.59
N ALA A 384 -61.37 42.54 -81.60
CA ALA A 384 -61.30 43.64 -82.58
C ALA A 384 -60.16 43.27 -83.57
N GLU A 385 -60.19 43.50 -84.88
CA GLU A 385 -61.11 44.18 -85.79
C GLU A 385 -60.69 43.79 -87.22
N LEU A 386 -61.66 43.83 -88.14
CA LEU A 386 -61.45 43.82 -89.59
C LEU A 386 -61.03 45.22 -90.06
N ALA A 387 -60.05 45.26 -90.98
CA ALA A 387 -59.82 46.27 -92.01
C ALA A 387 -59.64 47.74 -91.59
N SER A 388 -58.42 48.27 -91.77
CA SER A 388 -58.03 48.95 -93.01
C SER A 388 -56.54 49.24 -93.08
#